data_AF-W4SIF3-F1
#
_entry.id   AF-W4SIF3-F1
#
_cell.length_a   1.000
_cell.length_b   1.000
_cell.length_c   1.000
_cell.angle_alpha   90.00
_cell.angle_beta   90.00
_cell.angle_gamma   90.00
#
_symmetry.space_group_name_H-M   'P 1'
#
loop_
_entity.id
_entity.type
_entity.pdbx_description
1 polymer ?
#
loop_
_entity_poly.entity_id
_entity_poly.type
_entity_poly.pdbx_seq_one_letter_code
_entity_poly.pdbx_strand_id
1 'polypeptide(L)'
;MVTRLIILLALIAVLVGGCVWQEQRVSAAQKNRDAALQAKRQAEAERDSAKGSTTVVTQYVDRVQIVREAGATITREIPIYVTQKADAACAIPAGFVRLHDAAASGNPAGPPTGDPDAPATGITLSAIAGTVADNYTSCHATAAQLSALQDWIDLHAPELAP
;
A
#
# COMPACT_ATOMS: atom_id res chain seq x y z
N MET A 1 -79.09 21.29 -20.79
CA MET A 1 -77.71 21.78 -21.02
C MET A 1 -76.78 21.52 -19.83
N VAL A 2 -77.20 21.80 -18.60
CA VAL A 2 -76.39 21.64 -17.38
C VAL A 2 -75.82 20.21 -17.18
N THR A 3 -76.62 19.16 -17.36
CA THR A 3 -76.19 17.76 -17.21
C THR A 3 -75.07 17.34 -18.18
N ARG A 4 -75.10 17.81 -19.43
CA ARG A 4 -74.05 17.53 -20.41
C ARG A 4 -72.72 18.22 -20.04
N LEU A 5 -72.80 19.42 -19.47
CA LEU A 5 -71.63 20.18 -19.00
C LEU A 5 -70.95 19.48 -17.81
N ILE A 6 -71.74 18.95 -16.88
CA ILE A 6 -71.24 18.20 -15.71
C ILE A 6 -70.53 16.91 -16.16
N ILE A 7 -71.11 16.17 -17.10
CA ILE A 7 -70.50 14.94 -17.65
C ILE A 7 -69.17 15.26 -18.34
N LEU A 8 -69.09 16.33 -19.14
CA LEU A 8 -67.85 16.76 -19.79
C LEU A 8 -66.76 17.13 -18.77
N LEU A 9 -67.11 17.89 -17.73
CA LEU A 9 -66.15 18.24 -16.67
C LEU A 9 -65.66 17.02 -15.89
N ALA A 10 -66.54 16.04 -15.61
CA ALA A 10 -66.15 14.79 -14.97
C ALA A 10 -65.20 13.96 -15.85
N LEU A 11 -65.47 13.87 -17.15
CA LEU A 11 -64.59 13.19 -18.10
C LEU A 11 -63.21 13.85 -18.20
N ILE A 12 -63.17 15.19 -18.23
CA ILE A 12 -61.91 15.95 -18.22
C ILE A 12 -61.13 15.69 -16.94
N ALA A 13 -61.78 15.73 -15.78
CA ALA A 13 -61.13 15.48 -14.50
C ALA A 13 -60.52 14.06 -14.42
N VAL A 14 -61.22 13.05 -14.94
CA VAL A 14 -60.71 11.67 -15.03
C VAL A 14 -59.50 11.60 -15.96
N LEU A 15 -59.55 12.27 -17.11
CA LEU A 15 -58.47 12.27 -18.10
C LEU A 15 -57.21 12.94 -17.56
N VAL A 16 -57.35 14.12 -16.93
CA VAL A 16 -56.26 14.84 -16.28
C VAL A 16 -55.68 14.05 -15.10
N GLY A 17 -56.54 13.49 -14.24
CA GLY A 17 -56.10 12.64 -13.13
C GLY A 17 -55.34 11.40 -13.60
N GLY A 18 -55.78 10.77 -14.70
CA GLY A 18 -55.08 9.67 -15.35
C GLY A 18 -53.70 10.05 -15.89
N CYS A 19 -53.58 11.20 -16.57
CA CYS A 19 -52.30 11.71 -17.06
C CYS A 19 -51.31 12.00 -15.93
N VAL A 20 -51.74 12.70 -14.88
CA VAL A 20 -50.88 13.01 -13.72
C VAL A 20 -50.41 11.73 -13.01
N TRP A 21 -51.31 10.76 -12.82
CA TRP A 21 -50.93 9.47 -12.23
C TRP A 21 -49.94 8.69 -13.10
N GLN A 22 -50.12 8.70 -14.42
CA GLN A 22 -49.19 8.08 -15.35
C GLN A 22 -47.81 8.76 -15.33
N GLU A 23 -47.75 10.09 -15.36
CA GLU A 23 -46.50 10.86 -15.26
C GLU A 23 -45.78 10.60 -13.92
N GLN A 24 -46.51 10.56 -12.80
CA GLN A 24 -45.94 10.20 -11.50
C GLN A 24 -45.37 8.79 -11.50
N ARG A 25 -46.07 7.81 -12.09
CA ARG A 25 -45.55 6.44 -12.19
C ARG A 25 -44.32 6.34 -13.09
N VAL A 26 -44.32 7.02 -14.23
CA VAL A 26 -43.19 7.03 -15.16
C VAL A 26 -41.97 7.71 -14.52
N SER A 27 -42.16 8.87 -13.88
CA SER A 27 -41.07 9.59 -13.20
C SER A 27 -40.53 8.81 -12.00
N ALA A 28 -41.38 8.14 -11.22
CA ALA A 28 -40.94 7.25 -10.14
C ALA A 28 -40.15 6.06 -10.70
N ALA A 29 -40.60 5.45 -11.80
CA ALA A 29 -39.87 4.37 -12.47
C ALA A 29 -38.51 4.82 -13.02
N GLN A 30 -38.42 6.04 -13.58
CA GLN A 30 -37.16 6.63 -14.04
C GLN A 30 -36.21 6.86 -12.87
N LYS A 31 -36.67 7.48 -11.77
CA LYS A 31 -35.85 7.69 -10.56
C LYS A 31 -35.32 6.37 -9.99
N ASN A 32 -36.17 5.34 -9.91
CA ASN A 32 -35.76 4.02 -9.43
C ASN A 32 -34.72 3.37 -10.37
N ARG A 33 -34.89 3.53 -11.69
CA ARG A 33 -33.91 3.08 -12.68
C ARG A 33 -32.58 3.81 -12.51
N ASP A 34 -32.59 5.13 -12.37
CA ASP A 34 -31.37 5.93 -12.23
C ASP A 34 -30.64 5.60 -10.92
N ALA A 35 -31.38 5.45 -9.83
CA ALA A 35 -30.83 4.99 -8.55
C ALA A 35 -30.24 3.57 -8.66
N ALA A 36 -30.92 2.65 -9.35
CA ALA A 36 -30.40 1.30 -9.59
C ALA A 36 -29.15 1.31 -10.47
N LEU A 37 -29.09 2.17 -11.49
CA LEU A 37 -27.89 2.34 -12.33
C LEU A 37 -26.74 2.96 -11.55
N GLN A 38 -27.01 3.92 -10.67
CA GLN A 38 -26.00 4.50 -9.78
C GLN A 38 -25.47 3.45 -8.79
N ALA A 39 -26.34 2.72 -8.11
CA ALA A 39 -25.96 1.65 -7.19
C ALA A 39 -25.16 0.55 -7.91
N LYS A 40 -25.55 0.18 -9.13
CA LYS A 40 -24.80 -0.76 -9.97
C LYS A 40 -23.39 -0.24 -10.27
N ARG A 41 -23.25 1.01 -10.71
CA ARG A 41 -21.94 1.61 -11.00
C ARG A 41 -21.05 1.69 -9.76
N GLN A 42 -21.62 2.02 -8.61
CA GLN A 42 -20.90 2.02 -7.33
C GLN A 42 -20.41 0.62 -6.97
N ALA A 43 -21.28 -0.39 -7.06
CA ALA A 43 -20.91 -1.77 -6.78
C ALA A 43 -19.85 -2.31 -7.77
N GLU A 44 -19.92 -1.93 -9.05
CA GLU A 44 -18.89 -2.27 -10.05
C GLU A 44 -17.55 -1.60 -9.71
N ALA A 45 -17.55 -0.32 -9.36
CA ALA A 45 -16.36 0.42 -8.96
C ALA A 45 -15.73 -0.15 -7.68
N GLU A 46 -16.53 -0.46 -6.65
CA GLU A 46 -16.08 -1.10 -5.41
C GLU A 46 -15.45 -2.47 -5.68
N ARG A 47 -16.10 -3.29 -6.52
CA ARG A 47 -15.59 -4.60 -6.91
C ARG A 47 -14.25 -4.47 -7.64
N ASP A 48 -14.15 -3.53 -8.57
CA ASP A 48 -12.94 -3.37 -9.39
C ASP A 48 -11.79 -2.80 -8.56
N SER A 49 -12.07 -1.87 -7.64
CA SER A 49 -11.13 -1.40 -6.60
C SER A 49 -10.66 -2.55 -5.69
N ALA A 50 -11.56 -3.42 -5.22
CA ALA A 50 -11.20 -4.55 -4.37
C ALA A 50 -10.29 -5.57 -5.10
N LYS A 51 -10.58 -5.84 -6.37
CA LYS A 51 -9.74 -6.70 -7.22
C LYS A 51 -8.35 -6.09 -7.46
N GLY A 52 -8.30 -4.79 -7.77
CA GLY A 52 -7.05 -4.08 -7.94
C GLY A 52 -6.21 -4.09 -6.65
N SER A 53 -6.83 -3.78 -5.50
CA SER A 53 -6.18 -3.86 -4.18
C SER A 53 -5.59 -5.24 -3.91
N THR A 54 -6.35 -6.31 -4.16
CA THR A 54 -5.89 -7.70 -3.98
C THR A 54 -4.66 -8.00 -4.86
N THR A 55 -4.64 -7.48 -6.08
CA THR A 55 -3.54 -7.67 -7.02
C THR A 55 -2.27 -6.97 -6.54
N VAL A 56 -2.38 -5.70 -6.13
CA VAL A 56 -1.26 -4.92 -5.60
C VAL A 56 -0.67 -5.57 -4.34
N VAL A 57 -1.54 -5.97 -3.40
CA VAL A 57 -1.10 -6.63 -2.15
C VAL A 57 -0.36 -7.93 -2.45
N THR A 58 -0.92 -8.79 -3.32
CA THR A 58 -0.28 -10.06 -3.70
C THR A 58 1.10 -9.83 -4.32
N GLN A 59 1.18 -8.98 -5.33
CA GLN A 59 2.44 -8.70 -6.02
C GLN A 59 3.50 -8.12 -5.09
N TYR A 60 3.11 -7.25 -4.17
CA TYR A 60 4.03 -6.66 -3.22
C TYR A 60 4.58 -7.69 -2.22
N VAL A 61 3.72 -8.56 -1.67
CA VAL A 61 4.16 -9.62 -0.77
C VAL A 61 5.20 -10.50 -1.45
N ASP A 62 4.96 -10.89 -2.71
CA ASP A 62 5.92 -11.68 -3.51
C ASP A 62 7.26 -10.94 -3.69
N ARG A 63 7.22 -9.64 -4.02
CA ARG A 63 8.44 -8.82 -4.17
C ARG A 63 9.28 -8.79 -2.89
N VAL A 64 8.64 -8.62 -1.73
CA VAL A 64 9.37 -8.61 -0.45
C VAL A 64 9.92 -9.98 -0.12
N GLN A 65 9.18 -11.05 -0.39
CA GLN A 65 9.66 -12.41 -0.18
C GLN A 65 10.95 -12.66 -0.99
N ILE A 66 10.96 -12.29 -2.28
CA ILE A 66 12.15 -12.42 -3.14
C ILE A 66 13.34 -11.64 -2.55
N VAL A 67 13.13 -10.41 -2.08
CA VAL A 67 14.20 -9.61 -1.44
C VAL A 67 14.73 -10.31 -0.18
N ARG A 68 13.86 -10.85 0.66
CA ARG A 68 14.25 -11.54 1.90
C ARG A 68 14.99 -12.85 1.61
N GLU A 69 14.56 -13.60 0.59
CA GLU A 69 15.24 -14.82 0.15
C GLU A 69 16.64 -14.54 -0.41
N ALA A 70 16.80 -13.47 -1.19
CA ALA A 70 18.10 -13.01 -1.67
C ALA A 70 19.02 -12.60 -0.50
N GLY A 71 18.50 -11.84 0.47
CA GLY A 71 19.23 -11.47 1.69
C GLY A 71 19.67 -12.68 2.52
N ALA A 72 18.79 -13.67 2.68
CA ALA A 72 19.11 -14.92 3.39
C ALA A 72 20.20 -15.73 2.67
N THR A 73 20.19 -15.72 1.34
CA THR A 73 21.23 -16.36 0.51
C THR A 73 22.57 -15.68 0.73
N ILE A 74 22.63 -14.35 0.61
CA ILE A 74 23.85 -13.57 0.85
C ILE A 74 24.39 -13.85 2.26
N THR A 75 23.52 -13.83 3.27
CA THR A 75 23.91 -14.08 4.67
C THR A 75 24.52 -15.48 4.85
N ARG A 76 23.98 -16.50 4.17
CA ARG A 76 24.54 -17.85 4.16
C ARG A 76 25.91 -17.95 3.49
N GLU A 77 26.18 -17.10 2.51
CA GLU A 77 27.44 -17.07 1.77
C GLU A 77 28.55 -16.32 2.51
N ILE A 78 28.22 -15.48 3.50
CA ILE A 78 29.20 -14.72 4.30
C ILE A 78 30.34 -15.61 4.84
N PRO A 79 30.12 -16.72 5.56
CA PRO A 79 31.23 -17.53 6.08
C PRO A 79 32.09 -18.19 4.98
N ILE A 80 31.58 -18.28 3.75
CA ILE A 80 32.32 -18.82 2.59
C ILE A 80 33.32 -17.78 2.08
N TYR A 81 32.91 -16.51 2.01
CA TYR A 81 33.72 -15.43 1.43
C TYR A 81 34.44 -14.56 2.47
N VAL A 82 33.91 -14.47 3.68
CA VAL A 82 34.52 -13.85 4.87
C VAL A 82 34.85 -14.97 5.85
N THR A 83 36.00 -15.60 5.59
CA THR A 83 36.44 -16.78 6.34
C THR A 83 36.91 -16.42 7.75
N GLN A 84 37.01 -17.43 8.64
CA GLN A 84 37.62 -17.25 9.97
C GLN A 84 39.06 -16.72 9.92
N LYS A 85 39.82 -17.02 8.86
CA LYS A 85 41.17 -16.46 8.65
C LYS A 85 41.09 -14.95 8.41
N ALA A 86 40.10 -14.48 7.66
CA ALA A 86 39.88 -13.05 7.44
C ALA A 86 39.44 -12.36 8.73
N ASP A 87 38.53 -12.98 9.50
CA ASP A 87 38.14 -12.49 10.83
C ASP A 87 39.34 -12.35 11.78
N ALA A 88 40.22 -13.36 11.84
CA ALA A 88 41.41 -13.32 12.69
C ALA A 88 42.47 -12.32 12.19
N ALA A 89 42.51 -12.02 10.90
CA ALA A 89 43.46 -11.08 10.31
C ALA A 89 43.00 -9.61 10.39
N CYS A 90 41.71 -9.36 10.67
CA CYS A 90 41.12 -8.03 10.67
C CYS A 90 40.45 -7.75 12.03
N ALA A 91 41.18 -7.03 12.88
CA ALA A 91 40.62 -6.50 14.11
C ALA A 91 39.76 -5.27 13.81
N ILE A 92 38.54 -5.25 14.35
CA ILE A 92 37.61 -4.12 14.19
C ILE A 92 37.86 -3.11 15.31
N PRO A 93 38.16 -1.83 14.99
CA PRO A 93 38.39 -0.82 16.03
C PRO A 93 37.12 -0.48 16.82
N ALA A 94 37.26 -0.23 18.12
CA ALA A 94 36.16 0.20 19.00
C ALA A 94 35.53 1.52 18.53
N GLY A 95 36.34 2.43 17.99
CA GLY A 95 35.87 3.67 17.39
C GLY A 95 34.94 3.46 16.18
N PHE A 96 35.23 2.44 15.35
CA PHE A 96 34.36 2.06 14.23
C PHE A 96 32.99 1.57 14.73
N VAL A 97 32.98 0.60 15.64
CA VAL A 97 31.74 0.02 16.18
C VAL A 97 30.88 1.10 16.82
N ARG A 98 31.50 1.98 17.60
CA ARG A 98 30.82 3.11 18.24
C ARG A 98 30.11 4.03 17.24
N LEU A 99 30.77 4.40 16.13
CA LEU A 99 30.15 5.25 15.11
C LEU A 99 29.09 4.50 14.30
N HIS A 100 29.32 3.21 14.02
CA HIS A 100 28.35 2.34 13.38
C HIS A 100 27.05 2.25 14.20
N ASP A 101 27.14 2.01 15.50
CA ASP A 101 25.98 1.85 16.39
C ASP A 101 25.25 3.18 16.60
N ALA A 102 25.98 4.29 16.64
CA ALA A 102 25.40 5.63 16.63
C ALA A 102 24.59 5.90 15.35
N ALA A 103 25.13 5.53 14.20
CA ALA A 103 24.40 5.63 12.93
C ALA A 103 23.16 4.73 12.91
N ALA A 104 23.29 3.48 13.38
CA ALA A 104 22.18 2.52 13.44
C ALA A 104 21.05 2.96 14.39
N SER A 105 21.39 3.58 15.52
CA SER A 105 20.41 4.09 16.48
C SER A 105 19.85 5.47 16.14
N GLY A 106 20.47 6.19 15.19
CA GLY A 106 20.13 7.58 14.87
C GLY A 106 20.51 8.59 15.95
N ASN A 107 21.31 8.21 16.95
CA ASN A 107 21.74 9.07 18.05
C ASN A 107 23.25 9.32 17.98
N PRO A 108 23.74 10.55 18.28
CA PRO A 108 25.16 10.81 18.36
C PRO A 108 25.85 9.90 19.40
N ALA A 109 27.04 9.42 19.07
CA ALA A 109 27.78 8.43 19.85
C ALA A 109 28.21 8.88 21.27
N GLY A 110 27.92 10.11 21.69
CA GLY A 110 28.27 10.69 22.99
C GLY A 110 29.74 11.15 23.10
N PRO A 111 30.31 11.25 24.30
CA PRO A 111 31.73 11.56 24.50
C PRO A 111 32.63 10.33 24.17
N PRO A 112 33.94 10.54 23.92
CA PRO A 112 34.88 9.44 23.70
C PRO A 112 34.94 8.48 24.89
N THR A 113 35.00 7.18 24.60
CA THR A 113 35.11 6.11 25.60
C THR A 113 36.34 5.26 25.29
N GLY A 114 37.44 5.47 26.02
CA GLY A 114 38.67 4.71 25.85
C GLY A 114 39.43 5.01 24.55
N ASP A 115 40.33 4.09 24.19
CA ASP A 115 41.15 4.16 22.97
C ASP A 115 40.31 3.74 21.74
N PRO A 116 40.10 4.61 20.74
CA PRO A 116 39.33 4.28 19.55
C PRO A 116 39.98 3.22 18.65
N ASP A 117 41.31 3.05 18.73
CA ASP A 117 42.06 2.10 17.91
C ASP A 117 42.15 0.70 18.54
N ALA A 118 41.73 0.57 19.80
CA ALA A 118 41.66 -0.72 20.48
C ALA A 118 40.65 -1.66 19.80
N PRO A 119 40.93 -2.97 19.72
CA PRO A 119 40.01 -3.94 19.11
C PRO A 119 38.71 -4.05 19.91
N ALA A 120 37.57 -3.97 19.21
CA ALA A 120 36.27 -4.26 19.76
C ALA A 120 36.15 -5.75 20.07
N THR A 121 35.93 -6.09 21.35
CA THR A 121 35.86 -7.49 21.77
C THR A 121 34.60 -8.15 21.23
N GLY A 122 34.75 -9.32 20.60
CA GLY A 122 33.62 -10.13 20.13
C GLY A 122 32.98 -9.67 18.82
N ILE A 123 33.49 -8.63 18.16
CA ILE A 123 33.01 -8.17 16.86
C ILE A 123 33.97 -8.65 15.77
N THR A 124 33.48 -9.52 14.89
CA THR A 124 34.23 -10.04 13.74
C THR A 124 33.87 -9.30 12.45
N LEU A 125 34.74 -9.40 11.45
CA LEU A 125 34.47 -8.86 10.11
C LEU A 125 33.23 -9.53 9.49
N SER A 126 33.07 -10.84 9.67
CA SER A 126 31.90 -11.61 9.24
C SER A 126 30.60 -11.16 9.91
N ALA A 127 30.65 -10.81 11.20
CA ALA A 127 29.48 -10.28 11.92
C ALA A 127 29.03 -8.92 11.39
N ILE A 128 29.99 -8.04 11.05
CA ILE A 128 29.68 -6.76 10.40
C ILE A 128 29.09 -6.98 9.01
N ALA A 129 29.68 -7.88 8.22
CA ALA A 129 29.14 -8.22 6.91
C ALA A 129 27.68 -8.70 7.01
N GLY A 130 27.36 -9.52 8.03
CA GLY A 130 25.99 -9.97 8.29
C GLY A 130 25.05 -8.81 8.62
N THR A 131 25.48 -7.95 9.54
CA THR A 131 24.70 -6.76 9.95
C THR A 131 24.42 -5.84 8.76
N VAL A 132 25.41 -5.61 7.90
CA VAL A 132 25.26 -4.76 6.70
C VAL A 132 24.35 -5.43 5.66
N ALA A 133 24.48 -6.74 5.43
CA ALA A 133 23.61 -7.49 4.53
C ALA A 133 22.14 -7.45 4.98
N ASP A 134 21.89 -7.62 6.28
CA ASP A 134 20.56 -7.53 6.89
C ASP A 134 19.97 -6.12 6.77
N ASN A 135 20.81 -5.08 6.94
CA ASN A 135 20.41 -3.69 6.75
C ASN A 135 19.97 -3.43 5.31
N TYR A 136 20.80 -3.79 4.32
CA TYR A 136 20.45 -3.60 2.90
C TYR A 136 19.22 -4.40 2.48
N THR A 137 19.09 -5.63 2.97
CA THR A 137 17.88 -6.44 2.74
C THR A 137 16.62 -5.72 3.25
N SER A 138 16.71 -5.12 4.44
CA SER A 138 15.59 -4.37 5.03
C SER A 138 15.30 -3.07 4.27
N CYS A 139 16.32 -2.36 3.78
CA CYS A 139 16.17 -1.19 2.92
C CYS A 139 15.46 -1.55 1.61
N HIS A 140 15.87 -2.63 0.93
CA HIS A 140 15.20 -3.09 -0.29
C HIS A 140 13.75 -3.52 -0.05
N ALA A 141 13.47 -4.19 1.07
CA ALA A 141 12.11 -4.56 1.44
C ALA A 141 11.23 -3.33 1.71
N THR A 142 11.78 -2.31 2.37
CA THR A 142 11.09 -1.03 2.63
C THR A 142 10.86 -0.24 1.34
N ALA A 143 11.82 -0.25 0.41
CA ALA A 143 11.63 0.36 -0.90
C ALA A 143 10.49 -0.32 -1.68
N ALA A 144 10.43 -1.66 -1.66
CA ALA A 144 9.34 -2.41 -2.27
C ALA A 144 7.98 -2.11 -1.62
N GLN A 145 7.93 -1.90 -0.30
CA GLN A 145 6.75 -1.43 0.44
C GLN A 145 6.27 -0.09 -0.05
N LEU A 146 7.19 0.88 -0.17
CA LEU A 146 6.84 2.22 -0.61
C LEU A 146 6.31 2.21 -2.05
N SER A 147 6.98 1.49 -2.96
CA SER A 147 6.50 1.36 -4.34
C SER A 147 5.12 0.72 -4.41
N ALA A 148 4.86 -0.32 -3.62
CA ALA A 148 3.54 -0.94 -3.56
C ALA A 148 2.45 0.00 -3.01
N LEU A 149 2.79 0.83 -2.02
CA LEU A 149 1.88 1.84 -1.51
C LEU A 149 1.57 2.89 -2.58
N GLN A 150 2.57 3.31 -3.35
CA GLN A 150 2.40 4.22 -4.49
C GLN A 150 1.48 3.59 -5.55
N ASP A 151 1.74 2.35 -5.96
CA ASP A 151 0.88 1.60 -6.89
C ASP A 151 -0.58 1.53 -6.38
N TRP A 152 -0.76 1.31 -5.08
CA TRP A 152 -2.07 1.27 -4.45
C TRP A 152 -2.76 2.63 -4.45
N ILE A 153 -2.04 3.71 -4.14
CA ILE A 153 -2.57 5.08 -4.16
C ILE A 153 -2.99 5.45 -5.58
N ASP A 154 -2.14 5.20 -6.58
CA ASP A 154 -2.40 5.54 -7.98
C ASP A 154 -3.63 4.79 -8.52
N LEU A 155 -3.81 3.53 -8.12
CA LEU A 155 -5.00 2.75 -8.45
C LEU A 155 -6.30 3.34 -7.88
N HIS A 156 -6.24 4.05 -6.75
CA HIS A 156 -7.40 4.61 -6.06
C HIS A 156 -7.51 6.14 -6.19
N ALA A 157 -6.56 6.77 -6.88
CA ALA A 157 -6.62 8.20 -7.14
C ALA A 157 -7.81 8.50 -8.07
N PRO A 158 -8.68 9.47 -7.72
CA PRO A 158 -9.73 9.89 -8.64
C PRO A 158 -9.08 10.49 -9.89
N GLU A 159 -9.60 10.12 -11.06
CA GLU A 159 -9.18 10.72 -12.33
C GLU A 159 -9.37 12.25 -12.23
N LEU A 160 -8.29 13.02 -12.39
CA LEU A 160 -8.38 14.48 -12.42
C LEU A 160 -9.28 14.84 -13.61
N ALA A 161 -10.41 15.50 -13.31
CA ALA A 161 -11.31 15.98 -14.36
C ALA A 161 -10.53 16.89 -15.33
N PRO A 162 -10.71 16.72 -16.66
CA PRO A 162 -10.03 17.52 -17.67
C PRO A 162 -10.42 19.00 -17.61
#